data_AF-A0A6B2GJ62-F1
#
_entry.id   AF-A0A6B2GJ62-F1
#
_cell.length_a   1.000
_cell.length_b   1.000
_cell.length_c   1.000
_cell.angle_alpha   90.00
_cell.angle_beta   90.00
_cell.angle_gamma   90.00
#
_symmetry.space_group_name_H-M   'P 1'
#
loop_
_entity.id
_entity.type
_entity.pdbx_description
1 polymer ?
#
loop_
_entity_poly.entity_id
_entity_poly.type
_entity_poly.pdbx_seq_one_letter_code
_entity_poly.pdbx_strand_id
1 'polypeptide(L)' 'MSKPIEATIKNQWIVANRGTKNPVDSQKPYGWLIEKERTAEGAIEDTAIIFLTNRECPFHCLMCDLWKNT' A
#
# COMPACT_ATOMS: atom_id res chain seq x y z
N MET A 1 -1.66 -23.98 29.88
CA MET A 1 -1.33 -23.77 28.46
C MET A 1 -2.52 -23.06 27.81
N SER A 2 -2.45 -21.74 27.66
CA SER A 2 -3.48 -20.95 26.99
C SER A 2 -3.46 -21.24 25.49
N LYS A 3 -4.61 -21.60 24.91
CA LYS A 3 -4.77 -21.74 23.46
C LYS A 3 -4.40 -20.41 22.78
N PRO A 4 -3.68 -20.41 21.65
CA PRO A 4 -3.51 -19.19 20.88
C PRO A 4 -4.89 -18.71 20.42
N ILE A 5 -5.22 -17.47 20.76
CA ILE A 5 -6.40 -16.80 20.22
C ILE A 5 -6.07 -16.50 18.76
N GLU A 6 -6.57 -17.33 17.86
CA GLU A 6 -6.57 -17.06 16.44
C GLU A 6 -7.59 -15.94 16.19
N ALA A 7 -7.17 -14.69 16.38
CA ALA A 7 -8.02 -13.54 16.12
C ALA A 7 -8.23 -13.44 14.61
N THR A 8 -9.34 -14.00 14.11
CA THR A 8 -9.73 -13.83 12.70
C THR A 8 -10.12 -12.38 12.46
N ILE A 9 -9.16 -11.58 11.98
CA ILE A 9 -9.42 -10.20 11.57
C ILE A 9 -10.24 -10.24 10.27
N LYS A 10 -11.44 -9.65 10.30
CA LYS A 10 -12.33 -9.57 9.13
C LYS A 10 -12.01 -8.33 8.28
N ASN A 11 -12.16 -8.43 6.96
CA ASN A 11 -11.97 -7.29 6.02
C ASN A 11 -12.81 -6.07 6.40
N GLN A 12 -14.05 -6.27 6.83
CA GLN A 12 -14.93 -5.17 7.26
C GLN A 12 -14.34 -4.39 8.44
N TRP A 13 -13.72 -5.08 9.39
CA TRP A 13 -13.04 -4.43 10.51
C TRP A 13 -11.85 -3.61 10.02
N ILE A 14 -11.07 -4.14 9.08
CA ILE A 14 -9.92 -3.40 8.52
C ILE A 14 -10.41 -2.14 7.80
N VAL A 15 -11.39 -2.26 6.91
CA VAL A 15 -11.93 -1.13 6.14
C VAL A 15 -12.55 -0.08 7.06
N ALA A 16 -13.23 -0.48 8.14
CA ALA A 16 -13.79 0.45 9.12
C ALA A 16 -12.73 1.25 9.90
N ASN A 17 -11.50 0.76 9.97
CA ASN A 17 -10.37 1.46 10.62
C ASN A 17 -9.55 2.31 9.64
N ARG A 18 -9.95 2.40 8.36
CA ARG A 18 -9.32 3.28 7.38
C ARG A 18 -9.99 4.65 7.37
N GLY A 19 -9.19 5.69 7.08
CA GLY A 19 -9.68 7.05 6.88
C GLY A 19 -10.29 7.29 5.49
N THR A 20 -10.49 8.55 5.15
CA THR A 20 -10.97 8.98 3.83
C THR A 20 -9.91 8.79 2.75
N LYS A 21 -10.35 8.51 1.52
CA LYS A 21 -9.48 8.50 0.34
C LYS A 21 -9.16 9.92 -0.13
N ASN A 22 -8.02 10.08 -0.78
CA ASN A 22 -7.62 11.31 -1.44
C ASN A 22 -8.32 11.45 -2.80
N PRO A 23 -8.63 12.68 -3.26
CA PRO A 23 -9.04 12.91 -4.63
C PRO A 23 -7.85 12.64 -5.56
N VAL A 24 -8.06 11.80 -6.59
CA VAL A 24 -7.01 11.42 -7.56
C VAL A 24 -7.54 11.49 -8.99
N ASP A 25 -6.66 11.84 -9.93
CA ASP A 25 -6.92 11.85 -11.38
C ASP A 25 -6.24 10.63 -12.00
N SER A 26 -7.01 9.74 -12.64
CA SER A 26 -6.48 8.51 -13.24
C SER A 26 -5.56 8.73 -14.43
N GLN A 27 -5.53 9.94 -14.98
CA GLN A 27 -4.65 10.31 -16.08
C GLN A 27 -3.34 10.96 -15.61
N LYS A 28 -3.11 11.05 -14.29
CA LYS A 28 -1.90 11.68 -13.73
C LYS A 28 -1.30 10.86 -12.58
N PRO A 29 0.03 10.82 -12.45
CA PRO A 29 0.65 10.29 -11.24
C PRO A 29 0.32 11.19 -10.05
N TYR A 30 0.08 10.60 -8.88
CA TYR A 30 -0.19 11.37 -7.65
C TYR A 30 1.09 11.64 -6.83
N GLY A 31 2.20 11.00 -7.18
CA GLY A 31 3.51 11.21 -6.57
C GLY A 31 4.62 10.48 -7.31
N TRP A 32 5.86 10.85 -7.03
CA TRP A 32 7.07 10.17 -7.54
C TRP A 32 8.24 10.47 -6.61
N LEU A 33 9.22 9.58 -6.57
CA LEU A 33 10.45 9.74 -5.78
C LEU A 33 11.60 8.94 -6.39
N ILE A 34 12.82 9.21 -5.93
CA ILE A 34 14.02 8.43 -6.25
C ILE A 34 14.59 7.90 -4.93
N GLU A 35 14.74 6.59 -4.85
CA GLU A 35 15.30 5.88 -3.69
C GLU A 35 16.49 5.02 -4.08
N LYS A 36 17.40 4.81 -3.13
CA LYS A 36 18.53 3.89 -3.28
C LYS A 36 18.03 2.48 -3.00
N GLU A 37 17.93 1.66 -4.04
CA GLU A 37 17.43 0.29 -3.94
C GLU A 37 18.50 -0.73 -4.31
N ARG A 38 18.41 -1.93 -3.73
CA ARG A 38 19.35 -3.02 -4.00
C ARG A 38 18.90 -3.82 -5.21
N THR A 39 19.73 -3.91 -6.24
CA THR A 39 19.47 -4.70 -7.45
C THR A 39 19.57 -6.19 -7.17
N ALA A 40 19.12 -7.01 -8.13
CA ALA A 40 19.24 -8.48 -8.05
C ALA A 40 20.71 -8.94 -7.98
N GLU A 41 21.61 -8.19 -8.60
CA GLU A 41 23.07 -8.39 -8.59
C GLU A 41 23.72 -7.91 -7.28
N GLY A 42 22.94 -7.21 -6.44
CA GLY A 42 23.36 -6.75 -5.13
C GLY A 42 24.02 -5.36 -5.11
N ALA A 43 24.02 -4.64 -6.24
CA ALA A 43 24.44 -3.24 -6.30
C ALA A 43 23.36 -2.33 -5.69
N ILE A 44 23.75 -1.14 -5.23
CA ILE A 44 22.82 -0.10 -4.78
C ILE A 44 22.73 0.96 -5.88
N GLU A 45 21.53 1.17 -6.42
CA GLU A 45 21.28 2.08 -7.53
C GLU A 45 20.13 3.05 -7.25
N ASP A 46 20.13 4.19 -7.95
CA ASP A 46 18.99 5.11 -7.93
C ASP A 46 17.81 4.51 -8.69
N THR A 47 16.71 4.29 -7.99
CA THR A 47 15.46 3.76 -8.56
C THR A 47 14.39 4.82 -8.50
N ALA A 48 13.88 5.20 -9.68
CA ALA A 48 12.74 6.09 -9.80
C ALA A 48 11.43 5.31 -9.59
N ILE A 49 10.60 5.80 -8.69
CA ILE A 49 9.29 5.24 -8.37
C ILE A 49 8.23 6.27 -8.76
N ILE A 50 7.24 5.85 -9.53
CA ILE A 50 6.09 6.67 -9.94
C ILE A 50 4.84 6.03 -9.37
N PHE A 51 4.07 6.79 -8.59
CA PHE A 51 2.82 6.33 -8.00
C PHE A 51 1.64 6.69 -8.90
N LEU A 52 1.04 5.64 -9.46
CA LEU A 52 -0.15 5.72 -10.30
C LEU A 52 -1.39 5.32 -9.51
N THR A 53 -2.55 5.86 -9.89
CA THR A 53 -3.84 5.44 -9.34
C THR A 53 -4.54 4.47 -10.28
N ASN A 54 -5.13 3.42 -9.72
CA ASN A 54 -5.97 2.43 -10.40
C ASN A 54 -6.87 1.76 -9.35
N ARG A 55 -7.63 0.74 -9.72
CA ARG A 55 -8.46 -0.06 -8.81
C ARG A 55 -7.70 -0.46 -7.55
N GLU A 56 -8.30 -0.23 -6.40
CA GLU A 56 -7.81 -0.72 -5.11
C GLU A 56 -7.50 -2.23 -5.13
N CYS A 57 -6.39 -2.61 -4.50
CA CYS A 57 -5.98 -3.98 -4.32
C CYS A 57 -7.08 -4.82 -3.61
N PRO A 58 -7.34 -6.07 -4.04
CA PRO A 58 -8.30 -6.95 -3.34
C PRO A 58 -7.86 -7.30 -1.91
N PHE A 59 -6.59 -7.08 -1.57
CA PHE A 59 -6.11 -7.19 -0.19
C PHE A 59 -6.39 -5.90 0.58
N HIS A 60 -7.37 -5.94 1.47
CA HIS A 60 -7.68 -4.80 2.34
C HIS A 60 -6.73 -4.72 3.55
N CYS A 61 -5.44 -4.45 3.32
CA CYS A 61 -4.44 -4.31 4.39
C CYS A 61 -4.64 -3.05 5.25
N LEU A 62 -4.52 -3.14 6.57
CA LEU A 62 -4.67 -1.98 7.47
C LEU A 62 -3.47 -1.02 7.41
N MET A 63 -2.27 -1.58 7.28
CA MET A 63 -1.00 -0.84 7.37
C MET A 63 -0.43 -0.38 6.03
N CYS A 64 -1.01 -0.85 4.91
CA CYS A 64 -0.72 -0.26 3.61
C CYS A 64 -1.44 1.08 3.55
N ASP A 65 -0.81 2.14 3.07
CA ASP A 65 -1.44 3.45 2.88
C ASP A 65 -1.73 3.77 1.40
N LEU A 66 -1.29 2.94 0.46
CA LEU A 66 -1.57 3.08 -0.97
C LEU A 66 -3.07 3.06 -1.29
N TRP A 67 -3.90 2.43 -0.44
CA TRP A 67 -5.37 2.45 -0.59
C TRP A 67 -5.94 3.89 -0.54
N LYS A 68 -5.22 4.85 0.04
CA LYS A 68 -5.64 6.25 0.09
C LYS A 68 -5.70 6.88 -1.30
N ASN A 69 -4.96 6.33 -2.27
CA ASN A 69 -4.81 6.88 -3.62
C ASN A 69 -5.27 5.90 -4.72
N THR A 70 -6.10 4.90 -4.38
CA THR A 70 -6.65 3.87 -5.31
C THR A 70 -8.13 3.62 -5.07
#